data_AF-A0A2P7BM12-F1
#
_entry.id   AF-A0A2P7BM12-F1
#
_cell.length_a   1.000
_cell.length_b   1.000
_cell.length_c   1.000
_cell.angle_alpha   90.00
_cell.angle_beta   90.00
_cell.angle_gamma   90.00
#
_symmetry.space_group_name_H-M   'P 1'
#
loop_
_entity.id
_entity.type
_entity.pdbx_description
1 polymer ?
#
loop_
_entity_poly.entity_id
_entity_poly.type
_entity_poly.pdbx_seq_one_letter_code
_entity_poly.pdbx_strand_id
1 'polypeptide(L)'
;MKTTSAKILPAIGPGERSWPKILSNYRKPHRGRSAFELAVTIVPFAIFWALTWAAVHYGFWWGLVLIVPAAGFLLRLFMIQHDCGHGSFFAHRHTDDWTGRVIGVLTLTPYDYWRRTHALHHASAGNLDGRGDGDITTLTVAEYRALSRWGRLGYRLYRHPAVMFGIGPVWLFIFKQRLPFGMMRSGVEPWVSTMATNLGIALMAIVLMWLIGVGPFLLIHLPIVTLAGAAGIWLFYVQHQFEETHWSKGAEWEFQEAALHGSSHYVLPGVLRWMTGNIGIHHVHHLSSRVPCYRLPEVIKDYPELGDIGRITIMESLACVKLVLWDENHRRLISFREARTLAAVPVT
;
A
#
# COMPACT_ATOMS: atom_id res chain seq x y z
N MET A 1 38.69 20.95 -38.81
CA MET A 1 37.70 20.08 -38.16
C MET A 1 37.63 20.45 -36.70
N LYS A 2 36.51 21.04 -36.23
CA LYS A 2 36.32 21.44 -34.83
C LYS A 2 36.02 20.18 -34.00
N THR A 3 36.90 19.84 -33.07
CA THR A 3 36.70 18.83 -32.03
C THR A 3 35.78 19.41 -30.96
N THR A 4 34.52 18.97 -30.95
CA THR A 4 33.57 19.32 -29.89
C THR A 4 33.89 18.50 -28.66
N SER A 5 34.56 19.12 -27.68
CA SER A 5 34.75 18.56 -26.35
C SER A 5 33.39 18.31 -25.71
N ALA A 6 33.02 17.05 -25.51
CA ALA A 6 31.87 16.70 -24.69
C ALA A 6 32.13 17.21 -23.27
N LYS A 7 31.39 18.24 -22.85
CA LYS A 7 31.36 18.69 -21.46
C LYS A 7 30.81 17.54 -20.62
N ILE A 8 31.69 16.90 -19.85
CA ILE A 8 31.28 16.07 -18.72
C ILE A 8 30.65 17.05 -17.71
N LEU A 9 29.33 17.03 -17.62
CA LEU A 9 28.61 17.78 -16.59
C LEU A 9 28.95 17.14 -15.22
N PRO A 10 29.20 17.94 -14.18
CA PRO A 10 29.44 17.41 -12.84
C PRO A 10 28.23 16.59 -12.36
N ALA A 11 28.48 15.55 -11.58
CA ALA A 11 27.43 14.74 -10.96
C ALA A 11 26.65 15.61 -9.96
N ILE A 12 25.52 16.16 -10.43
CA ILE A 12 24.53 16.88 -9.64
C ILE A 12 23.95 15.89 -8.61
N GLY A 13 24.07 16.22 -7.32
CA GLY A 13 23.56 15.39 -6.23
C GLY A 13 22.03 15.24 -6.31
N PRO A 14 21.44 14.21 -5.69
CA PRO A 14 20.00 13.94 -5.78
C PRO A 14 19.13 15.13 -5.30
N GLY A 15 19.63 16.04 -4.47
CA GLY A 15 18.90 17.24 -4.02
C GLY A 15 18.84 18.41 -5.01
N GLU A 16 19.62 18.40 -6.09
CA GLU A 16 19.71 19.54 -7.03
C GLU A 16 18.90 19.33 -8.33
N ARG A 17 18.33 18.14 -8.55
CA ARG A 17 17.51 17.84 -9.73
C ARG A 17 16.04 18.10 -9.45
N SER A 18 15.34 18.71 -10.42
CA SER A 18 13.88 18.79 -10.41
C SER A 18 13.27 17.42 -10.75
N TRP A 19 13.23 16.51 -9.78
CA TRP A 19 12.68 15.17 -9.94
C TRP A 19 11.25 15.16 -10.50
N PRO A 20 10.31 16.04 -10.07
CA PRO A 20 8.97 16.04 -10.67
C PRO A 20 8.96 16.27 -12.18
N LYS A 21 9.89 17.08 -12.69
CA LYS A 21 10.07 17.32 -14.13
C LYS A 21 10.62 16.08 -14.82
N ILE A 22 11.62 15.43 -14.24
CA ILE A 22 12.21 14.19 -14.76
C ILE A 22 11.17 13.07 -14.81
N LEU A 23 10.47 12.83 -13.70
CA LEU A 23 9.48 11.77 -13.56
C LEU A 23 8.25 11.98 -14.44
N SER A 24 7.98 13.22 -14.89
CA SER A 24 6.90 13.50 -15.82
C SER A 24 7.00 12.71 -17.14
N ASN A 25 8.23 12.37 -17.57
CA ASN A 25 8.49 11.56 -18.77
C ASN A 25 8.01 10.10 -18.63
N TYR A 26 7.80 9.63 -17.41
CA TYR A 26 7.34 8.27 -17.10
C TYR A 26 5.83 8.18 -16.86
N ARG A 27 5.11 9.31 -16.85
CA ARG A 27 3.67 9.36 -16.54
C ARG A 27 2.76 8.92 -17.68
N LYS A 28 3.25 8.87 -18.92
CA LYS A 28 2.44 8.45 -20.07
C LYS A 28 2.28 6.93 -20.05
N PRO A 29 1.07 6.38 -19.85
CA PRO A 29 0.85 4.94 -19.91
C PRO A 29 0.76 4.47 -21.36
N HIS A 30 0.96 3.16 -21.53
CA HIS A 30 0.71 2.46 -22.77
C HIS A 30 -0.56 1.62 -22.63
N ARG A 31 -1.66 2.02 -23.28
CA ARG A 31 -2.99 1.39 -23.09
C ARG A 31 -2.98 -0.11 -23.33
N GLY A 32 -2.27 -0.58 -24.36
CA GLY A 32 -2.13 -2.01 -24.64
C GLY A 32 -1.35 -2.75 -23.54
N ARG A 33 -0.38 -2.08 -22.89
CA ARG A 33 0.35 -2.65 -21.76
C ARG A 33 -0.55 -2.70 -20.53
N SER A 34 -1.32 -1.66 -20.25
CA SER A 34 -2.27 -1.63 -19.14
C SER A 34 -3.35 -2.71 -19.28
N ALA A 35 -3.91 -2.88 -20.48
CA ALA A 35 -4.86 -3.95 -20.76
C ALA A 35 -4.22 -5.35 -20.59
N PHE A 36 -2.98 -5.52 -21.07
CA PHE A 36 -2.23 -6.75 -20.85
C PHE A 36 -2.01 -7.02 -19.36
N GLU A 37 -1.55 -6.03 -18.59
CA GLU A 37 -1.32 -6.15 -17.15
C GLU A 37 -2.59 -6.51 -16.38
N LEU A 38 -3.74 -5.95 -16.76
CA LEU A 38 -5.03 -6.33 -16.21
C LEU A 38 -5.38 -7.78 -16.57
N ALA A 39 -5.22 -8.18 -17.83
CA ALA A 39 -5.55 -9.52 -18.31
C ALA A 39 -4.69 -10.61 -17.63
N VAL A 40 -3.36 -10.42 -17.58
CA VAL A 40 -2.43 -11.35 -16.91
C VAL A 40 -2.55 -11.34 -15.39
N THR A 41 -3.45 -10.52 -14.84
CA THR A 41 -3.76 -10.51 -13.41
C THR A 41 -5.11 -11.17 -13.14
N ILE A 42 -6.18 -10.72 -13.81
CA ILE A 42 -7.54 -11.19 -13.56
C ILE A 42 -7.76 -12.63 -14.05
N VAL A 43 -7.14 -13.02 -15.17
CA VAL A 43 -7.30 -14.37 -15.71
C VAL A 43 -6.65 -15.41 -14.80
N PRO A 44 -5.38 -15.26 -14.36
CA PRO A 44 -4.82 -16.18 -13.38
C PRO A 44 -5.55 -16.18 -12.05
N PHE A 45 -6.02 -15.03 -11.55
CA PHE A 45 -6.86 -14.98 -10.35
C PHE A 45 -8.09 -15.89 -10.48
N ALA A 46 -8.85 -15.74 -11.56
CA ALA A 46 -10.04 -16.55 -11.83
C ALA A 46 -9.69 -18.04 -11.98
N ILE A 47 -8.59 -18.37 -12.66
CA ILE A 47 -8.10 -19.75 -12.82
C ILE A 47 -7.74 -20.35 -11.46
N PHE A 48 -6.91 -19.70 -10.65
CA PHE A 48 -6.52 -20.24 -9.34
C PHE A 48 -7.71 -20.36 -8.40
N TRP A 49 -8.65 -19.41 -8.43
CA TRP A 49 -9.89 -19.50 -7.66
C TRP A 49 -10.73 -20.70 -8.09
N ALA A 50 -10.96 -20.88 -9.40
CA ALA A 50 -11.75 -21.98 -9.95
C ALA A 50 -11.08 -23.35 -9.73
N LEU A 51 -9.76 -23.44 -9.86
CA LEU A 51 -9.00 -24.66 -9.57
C LEU A 51 -9.05 -25.01 -8.08
N THR A 52 -8.98 -24.01 -7.19
CA THR A 52 -9.17 -24.24 -5.75
C THR A 52 -10.56 -24.82 -5.48
N TRP A 53 -11.60 -24.25 -6.10
CA TRP A 53 -12.96 -24.77 -5.99
C TRP A 53 -13.08 -26.20 -6.52
N ALA A 54 -12.59 -26.47 -7.73
CA ALA A 54 -12.62 -27.81 -8.32
C ALA A 54 -11.91 -28.82 -7.40
N ALA A 55 -10.76 -28.46 -6.84
CA ALA A 55 -10.04 -29.31 -5.91
C ALA A 55 -10.87 -29.63 -4.66
N VAL A 56 -11.49 -28.62 -4.01
CA VAL A 56 -12.38 -28.84 -2.86
C VAL A 56 -13.59 -29.69 -3.24
N HIS A 57 -14.21 -29.42 -4.38
CA HIS A 57 -15.40 -30.12 -4.86
C HIS A 57 -15.15 -31.61 -5.10
N TYR A 58 -14.00 -31.97 -5.68
CA TYR A 58 -13.60 -33.36 -5.94
C TYR A 58 -12.83 -34.01 -4.78
N GLY A 59 -12.75 -33.35 -3.60
CA GLY A 59 -12.12 -33.91 -2.40
C GLY A 59 -10.59 -33.84 -2.36
N PHE A 60 -9.94 -33.13 -3.29
CA PHE A 60 -8.50 -32.86 -3.30
C PHE A 60 -8.14 -31.69 -2.39
N TRP A 61 -8.25 -31.87 -1.07
CA TRP A 61 -8.03 -30.81 -0.08
C TRP A 61 -6.66 -30.14 -0.13
N TRP A 62 -5.63 -30.83 -0.63
CA TRP A 62 -4.30 -30.23 -0.86
C TRP A 62 -4.33 -29.09 -1.88
N GLY A 63 -5.35 -29.05 -2.76
CA GLY A 63 -5.57 -27.95 -3.71
C GLY A 63 -5.88 -26.61 -3.06
N LEU A 64 -6.18 -26.57 -1.74
CA LEU A 64 -6.25 -25.32 -0.98
C LEU A 64 -4.93 -24.52 -1.02
N VAL A 65 -3.79 -25.13 -1.34
CA VAL A 65 -2.53 -24.41 -1.56
C VAL A 65 -2.64 -23.33 -2.66
N LEU A 66 -3.56 -23.51 -3.61
CA LEU A 66 -3.83 -22.56 -4.70
C LEU A 66 -4.46 -21.24 -4.22
N ILE A 67 -4.92 -21.17 -2.96
CA ILE A 67 -5.31 -19.92 -2.29
C ILE A 67 -4.14 -18.92 -2.26
N VAL A 68 -2.90 -19.39 -2.07
CA VAL A 68 -1.72 -18.52 -1.97
C VAL A 68 -1.48 -17.73 -3.25
N PRO A 69 -1.34 -18.35 -4.45
CA PRO A 69 -1.23 -17.60 -5.69
C PRO A 69 -2.49 -16.79 -6.00
N ALA A 70 -3.70 -17.28 -5.70
CA ALA A 70 -4.93 -16.49 -5.87
C ALA A 70 -4.92 -15.20 -5.04
N ALA A 71 -4.46 -15.27 -3.78
CA ALA A 71 -4.29 -14.10 -2.92
C ALA A 71 -3.24 -13.13 -3.48
N GLY A 72 -2.14 -13.65 -4.03
CA GLY A 72 -1.13 -12.84 -4.73
C GLY A 72 -1.73 -12.08 -5.91
N PHE A 73 -2.54 -12.73 -6.75
CA PHE A 73 -3.19 -12.05 -7.86
C PHE A 73 -4.28 -11.07 -7.41
N LEU A 74 -5.00 -11.35 -6.32
CA LEU A 74 -5.94 -10.40 -5.74
C LEU A 74 -5.22 -9.16 -5.20
N LEU A 75 -4.07 -9.33 -4.56
CA LEU A 75 -3.19 -8.22 -4.17
C LEU A 75 -2.72 -7.41 -5.40
N ARG A 76 -2.33 -8.08 -6.49
CA ARG A 76 -1.96 -7.42 -7.74
C ARG A 76 -3.13 -6.64 -8.34
N LEU A 77 -4.36 -7.17 -8.30
CA LEU A 77 -5.57 -6.45 -8.70
C LEU A 77 -5.72 -5.17 -7.89
N PHE A 78 -5.49 -5.22 -6.57
CA PHE A 78 -5.50 -4.02 -5.74
C PHE A 78 -4.43 -3.00 -6.18
N MET A 79 -3.23 -3.42 -6.59
CA MET A 79 -2.21 -2.50 -7.12
C MET A 79 -2.65 -1.82 -8.43
N ILE A 80 -3.38 -2.53 -9.28
CA ILE A 80 -3.99 -1.94 -10.49
C ILE A 80 -5.11 -0.96 -10.11
N GLN A 81 -5.99 -1.33 -9.19
CA GLN A 81 -7.02 -0.43 -8.66
C GLN A 81 -6.41 0.84 -8.06
N HIS A 82 -5.27 0.70 -7.37
CA HIS A 82 -4.52 1.81 -6.81
C HIS A 82 -4.02 2.79 -7.89
N ASP A 83 -3.38 2.29 -8.96
CA ASP A 83 -2.96 3.11 -10.10
C ASP A 83 -4.15 3.78 -10.82
N CYS A 84 -5.27 3.07 -10.93
CA CYS A 84 -6.52 3.66 -11.43
C CYS A 84 -6.98 4.82 -10.54
N GLY A 85 -6.82 4.71 -9.22
CA GLY A 85 -7.08 5.77 -8.25
C GLY A 85 -6.34 7.07 -8.59
N HIS A 86 -5.08 6.94 -8.98
CA HIS A 86 -4.21 8.03 -9.44
C HIS A 86 -4.49 8.51 -10.87
N GLY A 87 -5.32 7.77 -11.62
CA GLY A 87 -5.59 8.00 -13.04
C GLY A 87 -4.37 7.72 -13.93
N SER A 88 -3.45 6.87 -13.46
CA SER A 88 -2.18 6.59 -14.15
C SER A 88 -2.27 5.36 -15.04
N PHE A 89 -3.16 4.41 -14.74
CA PHE A 89 -3.14 3.10 -15.40
C PHE A 89 -3.52 3.18 -16.88
N PHE A 90 -4.66 3.76 -17.27
CA PHE A 90 -5.06 3.91 -18.68
C PHE A 90 -4.87 5.33 -19.25
N ALA A 91 -4.54 6.32 -18.41
CA ALA A 91 -4.60 7.76 -18.72
C ALA A 91 -5.94 8.17 -19.36
N HIS A 92 -7.02 7.54 -18.90
CA HIS A 92 -8.38 7.89 -19.26
C HIS A 92 -9.25 7.73 -18.02
N ARG A 93 -9.60 8.86 -17.40
CA ARG A 93 -10.19 8.89 -16.05
C ARG A 93 -11.42 8.00 -15.91
N HIS A 94 -12.30 8.02 -16.89
CA HIS A 94 -13.51 7.19 -16.87
C HIS A 94 -13.20 5.69 -16.90
N THR A 95 -12.20 5.27 -17.68
CA THR A 95 -11.80 3.86 -17.77
C THR A 95 -11.10 3.41 -16.49
N ASP A 96 -10.23 4.26 -15.94
CA ASP A 96 -9.58 4.00 -14.66
C ASP A 96 -10.61 3.89 -13.52
N ASP A 97 -11.55 4.82 -13.44
CA ASP A 97 -12.55 4.81 -12.36
C ASP A 97 -13.48 3.60 -12.43
N TRP A 98 -13.94 3.19 -13.62
CA TRP A 98 -14.74 1.97 -13.75
C TRP A 98 -13.95 0.70 -13.48
N THR A 99 -12.70 0.63 -13.97
CA THR A 99 -11.81 -0.51 -13.69
C THR A 99 -11.60 -0.64 -12.18
N GLY A 100 -11.30 0.47 -11.51
CA GLY A 100 -11.12 0.51 -10.06
C GLY A 100 -12.37 0.12 -9.27
N ARG A 101 -13.56 0.56 -9.69
CA ARG A 101 -14.83 0.17 -9.04
C ARG A 101 -15.13 -1.32 -9.17
N VAL A 102 -14.91 -1.90 -10.36
CA VAL A 102 -15.12 -3.34 -10.60
C VAL A 102 -14.12 -4.17 -9.78
N ILE A 103 -12.84 -3.81 -9.81
CA ILE A 103 -11.83 -4.47 -8.98
C ILE A 103 -12.16 -4.30 -7.49
N GLY A 104 -12.68 -3.14 -7.09
CA GLY A 104 -13.12 -2.84 -5.73
C GLY A 104 -14.13 -3.83 -5.16
N VAL A 105 -14.97 -4.43 -6.00
CA VAL A 105 -15.88 -5.51 -5.57
C VAL A 105 -15.09 -6.78 -5.23
N LEU A 106 -14.10 -7.15 -6.05
CA LEU A 106 -13.27 -8.33 -5.83
C LEU A 106 -12.34 -8.19 -4.63
N THR A 107 -11.76 -7.00 -4.44
CA THR A 107 -10.83 -6.66 -3.35
C THR A 107 -11.54 -6.23 -2.07
N LEU A 108 -12.87 -6.20 -2.09
CA LEU A 108 -13.72 -5.68 -1.01
C LEU A 108 -13.31 -4.25 -0.59
N THR A 109 -12.90 -3.41 -1.54
CA THR A 109 -12.45 -2.04 -1.32
C THR A 109 -13.33 -1.04 -2.06
N PRO A 110 -14.07 -0.15 -1.36
CA PRO A 110 -14.91 0.84 -2.02
C PRO A 110 -14.05 1.92 -2.69
N TYR A 111 -14.01 1.90 -4.02
CA TYR A 111 -13.00 2.57 -4.83
C TYR A 111 -12.91 4.08 -4.62
N ASP A 112 -14.00 4.83 -4.79
CA ASP A 112 -13.95 6.31 -4.68
C ASP A 112 -13.71 6.77 -3.23
N TYR A 113 -14.30 6.09 -2.24
CA TYR A 113 -13.99 6.32 -0.81
C TYR A 113 -12.49 6.09 -0.55
N TRP A 114 -11.96 4.95 -0.98
CA TRP A 114 -10.55 4.60 -0.80
C TRP A 114 -9.62 5.54 -1.58
N ARG A 115 -9.98 5.91 -2.81
CA ARG A 115 -9.20 6.85 -3.63
C ARG A 115 -9.08 8.20 -2.95
N ARG A 116 -10.15 8.67 -2.29
CA ARG A 116 -10.14 9.94 -1.55
C ARG A 116 -9.28 9.87 -0.30
N THR A 117 -9.41 8.82 0.53
CA THR A 117 -8.52 8.66 1.70
C THR A 117 -7.07 8.49 1.27
N HIS A 118 -6.82 7.76 0.20
CA HIS A 118 -5.48 7.55 -0.32
C HIS A 118 -4.85 8.82 -0.91
N ALA A 119 -5.64 9.66 -1.59
CA ALA A 119 -5.18 10.98 -2.04
C ALA A 119 -4.82 11.91 -0.86
N LEU A 120 -5.58 11.84 0.25
CA LEU A 120 -5.24 12.54 1.49
C LEU A 120 -3.92 12.03 2.06
N HIS A 121 -3.74 10.70 2.14
CA HIS A 121 -2.49 10.08 2.57
C HIS A 121 -1.28 10.57 1.75
N HIS A 122 -1.38 10.61 0.41
CA HIS A 122 -0.29 11.19 -0.41
C HIS A 122 -0.04 12.67 -0.12
N ALA A 123 -1.09 13.44 0.18
CA ALA A 123 -0.95 14.86 0.49
C ALA A 123 -0.38 15.13 1.89
N SER A 124 -0.51 14.19 2.84
CA SER A 124 -0.05 14.33 4.23
C SER A 124 1.07 13.37 4.62
N ALA A 125 1.57 12.53 3.71
CA ALA A 125 2.65 11.60 4.00
C ALA A 125 3.88 12.32 4.58
N GLY A 126 4.41 11.80 5.69
CA GLY A 126 5.54 12.39 6.42
C GLY A 126 5.21 13.68 7.19
N ASN A 127 3.94 14.14 7.19
CA ASN A 127 3.49 15.26 8.00
C ASN A 127 2.90 14.77 9.33
N LEU A 128 3.60 15.06 10.42
CA LEU A 128 3.17 14.69 11.78
C LEU A 128 1.81 15.29 12.14
N ASP A 129 1.49 16.51 11.72
CA ASP A 129 0.27 17.22 12.09
C ASP A 129 -0.92 16.83 11.20
N GLY A 130 -0.65 16.30 10.01
CA GLY A 130 -1.63 15.84 9.03
C GLY A 130 -1.95 14.34 9.07
N ARG A 131 -1.39 13.60 10.04
CA ARG A 131 -1.56 12.14 10.15
C ARG A 131 -3.01 11.74 10.44
N GLY A 132 -3.49 10.67 9.82
CA GLY A 132 -4.78 10.07 10.22
C GLY A 132 -5.46 9.24 9.14
N ASP A 133 -5.98 9.90 8.10
CA ASP A 133 -6.78 9.24 7.08
C ASP A 133 -5.90 8.46 6.10
N GLY A 134 -5.98 7.12 6.17
CA GLY A 134 -5.19 6.22 5.33
C GLY A 134 -3.88 5.75 5.96
N ASP A 135 -3.48 6.34 7.10
CA ASP A 135 -2.25 5.99 7.80
C ASP A 135 -2.44 4.91 8.87
N ILE A 136 -1.35 4.23 9.17
CA ILE A 136 -1.24 3.41 10.38
C ILE A 136 -0.91 4.34 11.53
N THR A 137 -1.75 4.32 12.57
CA THR A 137 -1.58 5.20 13.73
C THR A 137 -0.22 4.94 14.39
N THR A 138 0.63 5.95 14.34
CA THR A 138 1.97 5.93 14.96
C THR A 138 2.03 7.10 15.91
N LEU A 139 2.13 6.79 17.21
CA LEU A 139 2.17 7.80 18.25
C LEU A 139 3.61 8.26 18.47
N THR A 140 3.75 9.50 18.88
CA THR A 140 5.02 9.96 19.39
C THR A 140 5.31 9.41 20.79
N VAL A 141 6.55 9.50 21.27
CA VAL A 141 6.90 9.08 22.63
C VAL A 141 6.14 9.90 23.66
N ALA A 142 6.01 11.22 23.46
CA ALA A 142 5.26 12.08 24.37
C ALA A 142 3.77 11.69 24.40
N GLU A 143 3.16 11.45 23.25
CA GLU A 143 1.75 11.05 23.14
C GLU A 143 1.48 9.71 23.82
N TYR A 144 2.31 8.71 23.57
CA TYR A 144 2.19 7.41 24.21
C TYR A 144 2.36 7.51 25.74
N ARG A 145 3.22 8.40 26.23
CA ARG A 145 3.40 8.68 27.66
C ARG A 145 2.19 9.42 28.26
N ALA A 146 1.52 10.27 27.51
CA ALA A 146 0.31 10.95 27.96
C ALA A 146 -0.90 10.02 28.10
N LEU A 147 -0.89 8.85 27.43
CA LEU A 147 -1.98 7.86 27.54
C LEU A 147 -2.09 7.24 28.96
N SER A 148 -3.33 6.93 29.34
CA SER A 148 -3.63 6.11 30.51
C SER A 148 -3.07 4.69 30.37
N ARG A 149 -3.02 3.92 31.48
CA ARG A 149 -2.56 2.52 31.45
C ARG A 149 -3.31 1.67 30.41
N TRP A 150 -4.63 1.86 30.32
CA TRP A 150 -5.47 1.20 29.34
C TRP A 150 -5.27 1.72 27.92
N GLY A 151 -5.04 3.02 27.75
CA GLY A 151 -4.68 3.60 26.44
C GLY A 151 -3.37 3.03 25.90
N ARG A 152 -2.34 2.91 26.75
CA ARG A 152 -1.06 2.28 26.38
C ARG A 152 -1.24 0.80 26.03
N LEU A 153 -2.03 0.05 26.80
CA LEU A 153 -2.35 -1.35 26.48
C LEU A 153 -3.06 -1.45 25.12
N GLY A 154 -4.07 -0.63 24.88
CA GLY A 154 -4.78 -0.57 23.60
C GLY A 154 -3.85 -0.29 22.43
N TYR A 155 -2.94 0.67 22.58
CA TYR A 155 -1.94 0.97 21.55
C TYR A 155 -0.97 -0.19 21.30
N ARG A 156 -0.51 -0.87 22.36
CA ARG A 156 0.35 -2.05 22.25
C ARG A 156 -0.34 -3.21 21.55
N LEU A 157 -1.62 -3.43 21.84
CA LEU A 157 -2.43 -4.44 21.15
C LEU A 157 -2.63 -4.06 19.68
N TYR A 158 -2.98 -2.81 19.40
CA TYR A 158 -3.11 -2.30 18.03
C TYR A 158 -1.82 -2.49 17.21
N ARG A 159 -0.65 -2.20 17.80
CA ARG A 159 0.67 -2.35 17.16
C ARG A 159 1.24 -3.78 17.23
N HIS A 160 0.54 -4.75 17.83
CA HIS A 160 1.03 -6.11 17.92
C HIS A 160 0.95 -6.80 16.54
N PRO A 161 1.98 -7.52 16.07
CA PRO A 161 2.00 -8.07 14.70
C PRO A 161 0.85 -9.03 14.40
N ALA A 162 0.49 -9.90 15.37
CA ALA A 162 -0.65 -10.81 15.21
C ALA A 162 -2.00 -10.06 15.07
N VAL A 163 -2.12 -8.88 15.71
CA VAL A 163 -3.32 -8.05 15.57
C VAL A 163 -3.28 -7.32 14.25
N MET A 164 -2.17 -6.66 13.91
CA MET A 164 -2.03 -5.87 12.67
C MET A 164 -2.18 -6.71 11.41
N PHE A 165 -1.50 -7.86 11.35
CA PHE A 165 -1.40 -8.67 10.13
C PHE A 165 -2.33 -9.90 10.15
N GLY A 166 -2.88 -10.27 11.30
CA GLY A 166 -3.88 -11.35 11.42
C GLY A 166 -5.31 -10.83 11.49
N ILE A 167 -5.62 -10.02 12.51
CA ILE A 167 -6.98 -9.48 12.75
C ILE A 167 -7.25 -8.27 11.85
N GLY A 168 -6.25 -7.42 11.63
CA GLY A 168 -6.33 -6.16 10.89
C GLY A 168 -6.91 -6.31 9.47
N PRO A 169 -6.47 -7.28 8.64
CA PRO A 169 -7.05 -7.49 7.31
C PRO A 169 -8.54 -7.83 7.38
N VAL A 170 -8.92 -8.74 8.26
CA VAL A 170 -10.33 -9.15 8.43
C VAL A 170 -11.15 -7.94 8.88
N TRP A 171 -10.70 -7.23 9.91
CA TRP A 171 -11.35 -6.01 10.38
C TRP A 171 -11.50 -4.96 9.27
N LEU A 172 -10.44 -4.71 8.51
CA LEU A 172 -10.43 -3.65 7.50
C LEU A 172 -11.38 -3.96 6.33
N PHE A 173 -11.22 -5.13 5.69
CA PHE A 173 -11.89 -5.44 4.43
C PHE A 173 -13.30 -6.00 4.63
N ILE A 174 -13.52 -6.79 5.70
CA ILE A 174 -14.84 -7.39 5.98
C ILE A 174 -15.75 -6.43 6.75
N PHE A 175 -15.21 -5.60 7.65
CA PHE A 175 -16.03 -4.77 8.55
C PHE A 175 -15.89 -3.26 8.33
N LYS A 176 -14.69 -2.70 8.54
CA LYS A 176 -14.48 -1.24 8.54
C LYS A 176 -14.88 -0.60 7.22
N GLN A 177 -14.47 -1.18 6.08
CA GLN A 177 -14.76 -0.62 4.77
C GLN A 177 -16.21 -0.79 4.31
N ARG A 178 -17.11 -1.34 5.14
CA ARG A 178 -18.54 -1.42 4.83
C ARG A 178 -19.29 -0.13 5.13
N LEU A 179 -18.66 0.82 5.82
CA LEU A 179 -19.14 2.18 6.05
C LEU A 179 -18.02 3.20 5.75
N PRO A 180 -18.33 4.43 5.28
CA PRO A 180 -17.33 5.43 4.97
C PRO A 180 -16.80 6.13 6.24
N PHE A 181 -16.27 5.36 7.22
CA PHE A 181 -15.72 5.92 8.46
C PHE A 181 -14.69 7.02 8.18
N GLY A 182 -14.71 8.09 8.99
CA GLY A 182 -13.92 9.31 8.75
C GLY A 182 -14.53 10.26 7.72
N MET A 183 -15.39 9.78 6.81
CA MET A 183 -16.01 10.59 5.74
C MET A 183 -17.53 10.48 5.68
N MET A 184 -18.18 9.99 6.75
CA MET A 184 -19.64 9.83 6.81
C MET A 184 -20.41 11.14 6.66
N ARG A 185 -19.76 12.28 6.94
CA ARG A 185 -20.31 13.64 6.82
C ARG A 185 -19.74 14.41 5.61
N SER A 186 -18.96 13.76 4.75
CA SER A 186 -18.20 14.42 3.68
C SER A 186 -18.92 14.40 2.32
N GLY A 187 -20.25 14.46 2.35
CA GLY A 187 -21.13 14.41 1.17
C GLY A 187 -21.62 13.00 0.81
N VAL A 188 -22.30 12.90 -0.34
CA VAL A 188 -22.97 11.68 -0.80
C VAL A 188 -22.01 10.68 -1.45
N GLU A 189 -20.92 11.14 -2.05
CA GLU A 189 -19.98 10.29 -2.79
C GLU A 189 -19.36 9.15 -1.95
N PRO A 190 -18.83 9.37 -0.72
CA PRO A 190 -18.31 8.28 0.11
C PRO A 190 -19.38 7.21 0.42
N TRP A 191 -20.62 7.64 0.63
CA TRP A 191 -21.75 6.74 0.87
C TRP A 191 -22.11 5.93 -0.37
N VAL A 192 -22.25 6.59 -1.52
CA VAL A 192 -22.56 5.91 -2.80
C VAL A 192 -21.46 4.91 -3.13
N SER A 193 -20.18 5.31 -3.01
CA SER A 193 -19.05 4.42 -3.24
C SER A 193 -19.12 3.18 -2.35
N THR A 194 -19.30 3.38 -1.04
CA THR A 194 -19.31 2.28 -0.08
C THR A 194 -20.52 1.36 -0.25
N MET A 195 -21.72 1.93 -0.44
CA MET A 195 -22.96 1.16 -0.58
C MET A 195 -23.05 0.45 -1.94
N ALA A 196 -22.59 1.07 -3.02
CA ALA A 196 -22.53 0.41 -4.33
C ALA A 196 -21.55 -0.77 -4.33
N THR A 197 -20.39 -0.62 -3.67
CA THR A 197 -19.46 -1.74 -3.47
C THR A 197 -20.07 -2.81 -2.56
N ASN A 198 -20.78 -2.46 -1.47
CA ASN A 198 -21.50 -3.42 -0.63
C ASN A 198 -22.49 -4.25 -1.48
N LEU A 199 -23.28 -3.58 -2.32
CA LEU A 199 -24.22 -4.23 -3.21
C LEU A 199 -23.50 -5.15 -4.21
N GLY A 200 -22.42 -4.69 -4.83
CA GLY A 200 -21.60 -5.51 -5.73
C GLY A 200 -21.03 -6.76 -5.05
N ILE A 201 -20.49 -6.63 -3.83
CA ILE A 201 -19.98 -7.74 -3.02
C ILE A 201 -21.10 -8.72 -2.70
N ALA A 202 -22.26 -8.22 -2.26
CA ALA A 202 -23.41 -9.05 -1.92
C ALA A 202 -23.92 -9.83 -3.14
N LEU A 203 -24.08 -9.17 -4.29
CA LEU A 203 -24.50 -9.82 -5.53
C LEU A 203 -23.50 -10.90 -5.98
N MET A 204 -22.21 -10.58 -5.98
CA MET A 204 -21.15 -11.54 -6.31
C MET A 204 -21.19 -12.74 -5.36
N ALA A 205 -21.25 -12.49 -4.05
CA ALA A 205 -21.27 -13.54 -3.04
C ALA A 205 -22.52 -14.41 -3.17
N ILE A 206 -23.71 -13.83 -3.35
CA ILE A 206 -24.97 -14.57 -3.54
C ILE A 206 -24.88 -15.46 -4.77
N VAL A 207 -24.42 -14.94 -5.91
CA VAL A 207 -24.30 -15.71 -7.15
C VAL A 207 -23.32 -16.86 -6.98
N LEU A 208 -22.14 -16.61 -6.39
CA LEU A 208 -21.13 -17.66 -6.20
C LEU A 208 -21.60 -18.70 -5.16
N MET A 209 -22.18 -18.28 -4.04
CA MET A 209 -22.75 -19.21 -3.05
C MET A 209 -23.86 -20.07 -3.63
N TRP A 210 -24.68 -19.53 -4.54
CA TRP A 210 -25.70 -20.31 -5.24
C TRP A 210 -25.10 -21.33 -6.20
N LEU A 211 -24.04 -20.96 -6.93
CA LEU A 211 -23.36 -21.84 -7.90
C LEU A 211 -22.56 -22.97 -7.23
N ILE A 212 -21.82 -22.66 -6.17
CA ILE A 212 -20.80 -23.57 -5.61
C ILE A 212 -21.06 -23.99 -4.16
N GLY A 213 -22.10 -23.45 -3.53
CA GLY A 213 -22.43 -23.66 -2.13
C GLY A 213 -21.75 -22.66 -1.19
N VAL A 214 -22.41 -22.39 -0.06
CA VAL A 214 -21.94 -21.45 0.97
C VAL A 214 -20.60 -21.87 1.57
N GLY A 215 -20.47 -23.14 1.95
CA GLY A 215 -19.25 -23.68 2.57
C GLY A 215 -18.01 -23.52 1.68
N PRO A 216 -18.02 -24.07 0.45
CA PRO A 216 -16.89 -23.91 -0.48
C PRO A 216 -16.56 -22.44 -0.79
N PHE A 217 -17.57 -21.58 -0.99
CA PHE A 217 -17.32 -20.15 -1.22
C PHE A 217 -16.57 -19.50 -0.05
N LEU A 218 -17.04 -19.70 1.20
CA LEU A 218 -16.40 -19.11 2.37
C LEU A 218 -15.00 -19.69 2.62
N LEU A 219 -14.83 -21.00 2.44
CA LEU A 219 -13.55 -21.69 2.60
C LEU A 219 -12.47 -21.19 1.61
N ILE A 220 -12.88 -20.74 0.43
CA ILE A 220 -11.95 -20.32 -0.64
C ILE A 220 -11.76 -18.81 -0.62
N HIS A 221 -12.85 -18.05 -0.69
CA HIS A 221 -12.78 -16.61 -0.89
C HIS A 221 -12.29 -15.87 0.37
N LEU A 222 -12.71 -16.30 1.57
CA LEU A 222 -12.35 -15.60 2.80
C LEU A 222 -10.83 -15.69 3.09
N PRO A 223 -10.15 -16.85 2.97
CA PRO A 223 -8.70 -16.90 3.12
C PRO A 223 -7.94 -16.14 2.03
N ILE A 224 -8.43 -16.16 0.79
CA ILE A 224 -7.82 -15.39 -0.32
C ILE A 224 -7.81 -13.89 0.02
N VAL A 225 -8.97 -13.33 0.41
CA VAL A 225 -9.10 -11.92 0.79
C VAL A 225 -8.24 -11.60 2.02
N THR A 226 -8.25 -12.48 3.03
CA THR A 226 -7.50 -12.26 4.27
C THR A 226 -6.00 -12.25 4.03
N LEU A 227 -5.47 -13.20 3.24
CA LEU A 227 -4.05 -13.28 2.90
C LEU A 227 -3.61 -12.13 2.00
N ALA A 228 -4.42 -11.77 0.99
CA ALA A 228 -4.15 -10.62 0.13
C ALA A 228 -4.13 -9.32 0.95
N GLY A 229 -5.11 -9.15 1.85
CA GLY A 229 -5.19 -8.02 2.76
C GLY A 229 -4.03 -7.95 3.75
N ALA A 230 -3.59 -9.10 4.30
CA ALA A 230 -2.42 -9.18 5.18
C ALA A 230 -1.14 -8.75 4.45
N ALA A 231 -0.93 -9.25 3.23
CA ALA A 231 0.20 -8.88 2.40
C ALA A 231 0.15 -7.40 1.99
N GLY A 232 -1.03 -6.86 1.68
CA GLY A 232 -1.23 -5.44 1.38
C GLY A 232 -0.91 -4.54 2.57
N ILE A 233 -1.47 -4.84 3.76
CA ILE A 233 -1.18 -4.10 4.99
C ILE A 233 0.31 -4.19 5.32
N TRP A 234 0.95 -5.35 5.14
CA TRP A 234 2.39 -5.50 5.32
C TRP A 234 3.19 -4.56 4.41
N LEU A 235 2.90 -4.55 3.10
CA LEU A 235 3.61 -3.71 2.14
C LEU A 235 3.56 -2.24 2.55
N PHE A 236 2.37 -1.70 2.76
CA PHE A 236 2.22 -0.28 3.12
C PHE A 236 2.74 0.02 4.52
N TYR A 237 2.72 -0.95 5.44
CA TYR A 237 3.36 -0.80 6.75
C TYR A 237 4.87 -0.57 6.58
N VAL A 238 5.59 -1.51 5.98
CA VAL A 238 7.06 -1.44 5.89
C VAL A 238 7.52 -0.29 5.00
N GLN A 239 6.67 0.12 4.06
CA GLN A 239 6.90 1.27 3.21
C GLN A 239 6.84 2.63 3.91
N HIS A 240 6.20 2.71 5.08
CA HIS A 240 6.04 3.93 5.87
C HIS A 240 6.55 3.81 7.31
N GLN A 241 7.03 2.63 7.70
CA GLN A 241 7.55 2.31 9.04
C GLN A 241 8.88 1.59 8.87
N PHE A 242 9.93 2.37 8.63
CA PHE A 242 11.31 1.89 8.45
C PHE A 242 12.28 2.84 9.17
N GLU A 243 13.52 2.38 9.37
CA GLU A 243 14.50 3.04 10.24
C GLU A 243 14.84 4.47 9.80
N GLU A 244 14.90 4.71 8.50
CA GLU A 244 15.27 6.00 7.90
C GLU A 244 14.05 6.90 7.55
N THR A 245 12.84 6.54 8.01
CA THR A 245 11.64 7.32 7.66
C THR A 245 11.73 8.76 8.18
N HIS A 246 11.34 9.72 7.35
CA HIS A 246 11.33 11.12 7.69
C HIS A 246 9.93 11.65 8.02
N TRP A 247 9.76 12.17 9.23
CA TRP A 247 8.55 12.87 9.65
C TRP A 247 8.90 14.30 10.11
N SER A 248 8.16 15.30 9.64
CA SER A 248 8.35 16.72 9.98
C SER A 248 7.04 17.41 10.34
N LYS A 249 7.14 18.59 10.98
CA LYS A 249 6.00 19.41 11.45
C LYS A 249 5.95 20.74 10.72
N GLY A 250 4.74 21.30 10.55
CA GLY A 250 4.53 22.70 10.14
C GLY A 250 5.36 23.16 8.93
N ALA A 251 6.10 24.26 9.09
CA ALA A 251 6.85 24.94 8.04
C ALA A 251 8.12 24.20 7.56
N GLU A 252 8.53 23.10 8.22
CA GLU A 252 9.67 22.26 7.81
C GLU A 252 9.27 21.12 6.86
N TRP A 253 7.98 20.99 6.54
CA TRP A 253 7.50 19.96 5.63
C TRP A 253 7.62 20.41 4.18
N GLU A 254 8.57 19.80 3.46
CA GLU A 254 8.73 19.92 2.01
C GLU A 254 8.25 18.62 1.35
N PHE A 255 7.24 18.72 0.47
CA PHE A 255 6.60 17.55 -0.14
C PHE A 255 7.60 16.60 -0.84
N GLN A 256 8.60 17.14 -1.54
CA GLN A 256 9.56 16.30 -2.28
C GLN A 256 10.49 15.52 -1.35
N GLU A 257 10.94 16.15 -0.26
CA GLU A 257 11.79 15.52 0.74
C GLU A 257 11.00 14.47 1.53
N ALA A 258 9.78 14.81 1.96
CA ALA A 258 8.86 13.87 2.61
C ALA A 258 8.48 12.69 1.71
N ALA A 259 8.28 12.91 0.41
CA ALA A 259 7.96 11.84 -0.54
C ALA A 259 9.14 10.87 -0.73
N LEU A 260 10.36 11.39 -0.89
CA LEU A 260 11.56 10.58 -1.14
C LEU A 260 12.09 9.88 0.12
N HIS A 261 12.09 10.55 1.27
CA HIS A 261 12.69 10.05 2.51
C HIS A 261 11.65 9.59 3.54
N GLY A 262 10.38 9.94 3.37
CA GLY A 262 9.28 9.47 4.22
C GLY A 262 8.74 8.09 3.82
N SER A 263 9.18 7.53 2.69
CA SER A 263 8.80 6.18 2.25
C SER A 263 9.98 5.37 1.73
N SER A 264 9.88 4.04 1.85
CA SER A 264 11.00 3.13 1.54
C SER A 264 11.00 2.64 0.09
N HIS A 265 12.15 2.20 -0.40
CA HIS A 265 12.27 1.27 -1.52
C HIS A 265 12.31 -0.19 -1.02
N TYR A 266 11.16 -0.88 -1.03
CA TYR A 266 11.08 -2.29 -0.65
C TYR A 266 11.52 -3.22 -1.79
N VAL A 267 12.73 -3.75 -1.65
CA VAL A 267 13.38 -4.61 -2.64
C VAL A 267 12.86 -6.05 -2.51
N LEU A 268 11.96 -6.38 -3.42
CA LEU A 268 11.41 -7.73 -3.59
C LEU A 268 12.09 -8.47 -4.75
N PRO A 269 12.30 -9.80 -4.65
CA PRO A 269 12.85 -10.59 -5.74
C PRO A 269 11.79 -10.91 -6.80
N GLY A 270 12.21 -10.92 -8.07
CA GLY A 270 11.51 -11.53 -9.22
C GLY A 270 9.99 -11.47 -9.19
N VAL A 271 9.38 -12.63 -8.94
CA VAL A 271 7.91 -12.83 -8.95
C VAL A 271 7.21 -12.01 -7.88
N LEU A 272 7.80 -11.81 -6.69
CA LEU A 272 7.17 -11.00 -5.65
C LEU A 272 7.10 -9.54 -6.06
N ARG A 273 8.22 -8.98 -6.59
CA ARG A 273 8.24 -7.62 -7.12
C ARG A 273 7.20 -7.43 -8.22
N TRP A 274 7.11 -8.41 -9.12
CA TRP A 274 6.07 -8.39 -10.13
C TRP A 274 4.72 -8.41 -9.44
N MET A 275 4.36 -9.43 -8.67
CA MET A 275 3.06 -9.61 -8.02
C MET A 275 2.56 -8.36 -7.27
N THR A 276 3.44 -7.62 -6.60
CA THR A 276 3.10 -6.37 -5.90
C THR A 276 3.05 -5.14 -6.82
N GLY A 277 2.96 -5.32 -8.14
CA GLY A 277 2.93 -4.23 -9.12
C GLY A 277 4.19 -3.36 -9.13
N ASN A 278 5.35 -3.84 -8.69
CA ASN A 278 6.54 -3.00 -8.46
C ASN A 278 6.32 -1.85 -7.45
N ILE A 279 5.23 -1.84 -6.67
CA ILE A 279 4.94 -0.79 -5.69
C ILE A 279 6.02 -0.68 -4.61
N GLY A 280 6.88 -1.69 -4.47
CA GLY A 280 8.07 -1.63 -3.63
C GLY A 280 8.92 -0.40 -3.89
N ILE A 281 8.93 0.16 -5.11
CA ILE A 281 9.55 1.45 -5.46
C ILE A 281 8.63 2.60 -4.99
N HIS A 282 8.33 2.62 -3.70
CA HIS A 282 7.22 3.41 -3.13
C HIS A 282 7.56 4.90 -2.99
N HIS A 283 8.82 5.21 -2.71
CA HIS A 283 9.36 6.58 -2.67
C HIS A 283 9.22 7.32 -3.99
N VAL A 284 9.56 6.66 -5.11
CA VAL A 284 9.30 7.21 -6.45
C VAL A 284 7.80 7.34 -6.70
N HIS A 285 7.01 6.36 -6.25
CA HIS A 285 5.57 6.41 -6.36
C HIS A 285 4.96 7.59 -5.59
N HIS A 286 5.39 7.87 -4.36
CA HIS A 286 4.96 9.05 -3.59
C HIS A 286 5.36 10.35 -4.26
N LEU A 287 6.58 10.40 -4.81
CA LEU A 287 7.06 11.60 -5.50
C LEU A 287 6.30 11.87 -6.81
N SER A 288 5.83 10.82 -7.49
CA SER A 288 5.05 10.95 -8.72
C SER A 288 4.09 9.78 -8.92
N SER A 289 2.96 9.80 -8.20
CA SER A 289 1.95 8.71 -8.20
C SER A 289 1.28 8.48 -9.56
N ARG A 290 1.46 9.41 -10.49
CA ARG A 290 1.02 9.29 -11.88
C ARG A 290 1.93 8.42 -12.76
N VAL A 291 3.07 7.93 -12.27
CA VAL A 291 3.86 6.92 -12.99
C VAL A 291 3.16 5.58 -12.83
N PRO A 292 2.76 4.90 -13.93
CA PRO A 292 2.15 3.58 -13.85
C PRO A 292 3.13 2.57 -13.23
N CYS A 293 2.61 1.64 -12.46
CA CYS A 293 3.36 0.67 -11.68
C CYS A 293 4.32 -0.19 -12.54
N TYR A 294 3.96 -0.49 -13.78
CA TYR A 294 4.81 -1.22 -14.73
C TYR A 294 5.97 -0.40 -15.31
N ARG A 295 5.96 0.93 -15.14
CA ARG A 295 7.04 1.86 -15.55
C ARG A 295 7.96 2.27 -14.41
N LEU A 296 7.60 2.02 -13.15
CA LEU A 296 8.47 2.30 -11.99
C LEU A 296 9.88 1.69 -12.13
N PRO A 297 10.05 0.44 -12.64
CA PRO A 297 11.39 -0.10 -12.87
C PRO A 297 12.22 0.64 -13.90
N GLU A 298 11.59 1.32 -14.89
CA GLU A 298 12.29 2.15 -15.87
C GLU A 298 12.97 3.34 -15.16
N VAL A 299 12.31 3.93 -14.17
CA VAL A 299 12.87 5.04 -13.38
C VAL A 299 14.12 4.61 -12.64
N ILE A 300 14.09 3.48 -11.94
CA ILE A 300 15.25 2.97 -11.20
C ILE A 300 16.38 2.55 -12.13
N LYS A 301 16.06 2.05 -13.32
CA LYS A 301 17.07 1.70 -14.34
C LYS A 301 17.79 2.95 -14.86
N ASP A 302 17.04 4.01 -15.17
CA ASP A 302 17.58 5.23 -15.76
C ASP A 302 18.24 6.14 -14.71
N TYR A 303 17.80 6.04 -13.46
CA TYR A 303 18.33 6.79 -12.31
C TYR A 303 18.63 5.84 -11.13
N PRO A 304 19.74 5.06 -11.20
CA PRO A 304 20.12 4.11 -10.15
C PRO A 304 20.29 4.75 -8.77
N GLU A 305 20.63 6.04 -8.70
CA GLU A 305 20.74 6.79 -7.45
C GLU A 305 19.45 6.84 -6.63
N LEU A 306 18.28 6.69 -7.28
CA LEU A 306 17.01 6.57 -6.57
C LEU A 306 16.84 5.17 -5.96
N GLY A 307 17.55 4.16 -6.47
CA GLY A 307 17.44 2.77 -5.99
C GLY A 307 17.97 2.56 -4.58
N ASP A 308 18.88 3.40 -4.12
CA ASP A 308 19.52 3.27 -2.80
C ASP A 308 18.80 4.05 -1.70
N ILE A 309 17.87 4.95 -2.05
CA ILE A 309 17.14 5.78 -1.07
C ILE A 309 16.12 4.91 -0.31
N GLY A 310 16.21 4.92 1.02
CA GLY A 310 15.26 4.23 1.90
C GLY A 310 15.14 2.74 1.60
N ARG A 311 16.23 2.12 1.13
CA ARG A 311 16.22 0.74 0.63
C ARG A 311 16.03 -0.25 1.78
N ILE A 312 15.00 -1.09 1.66
CA ILE A 312 14.73 -2.17 2.62
C ILE A 312 14.57 -3.51 1.92
N THR A 313 15.15 -4.57 2.47
CA THR A 313 14.98 -5.96 2.04
C THR A 313 13.90 -6.67 2.85
N ILE A 314 13.55 -7.91 2.49
CA ILE A 314 12.59 -8.73 3.26
C ILE A 314 13.07 -8.95 4.70
N MET A 315 14.37 -9.15 4.93
CA MET A 315 14.88 -9.39 6.28
C MET A 315 14.88 -8.11 7.13
N GLU A 316 15.23 -6.97 6.52
CA GLU A 316 15.18 -5.67 7.19
C GLU A 316 13.73 -5.25 7.50
N SER A 317 12.78 -5.57 6.62
CA SER A 317 11.37 -5.26 6.81
C SER A 317 10.77 -6.00 8.02
N LEU A 318 11.21 -7.24 8.29
CA LEU A 318 10.87 -7.96 9.52
C LEU A 318 11.42 -7.27 10.77
N ALA A 319 12.63 -6.71 10.70
CA ALA A 319 13.21 -5.95 11.81
C ALA A 319 12.47 -4.64 12.09
N CYS A 320 11.85 -4.04 11.07
CA CYS A 320 11.09 -2.80 11.17
C CYS A 320 9.78 -2.94 11.97
N VAL A 321 9.23 -4.15 12.11
CA VAL A 321 7.98 -4.40 12.85
C VAL A 321 8.04 -3.93 14.31
N LYS A 322 9.23 -3.93 14.92
CA LYS A 322 9.44 -3.46 16.30
C LYS A 322 9.41 -1.93 16.42
N LEU A 323 9.51 -1.20 15.31
CA LEU A 323 9.52 0.26 15.24
C LEU A 323 8.07 0.75 15.33
N VAL A 324 7.69 1.24 16.50
CA VAL A 324 6.26 1.44 16.86
C VAL A 324 5.97 2.79 17.50
N LEU A 325 6.98 3.58 17.85
CA LEU A 325 6.84 4.93 18.36
C LEU A 325 7.76 5.87 17.59
N TRP A 326 7.34 7.11 17.38
CA TRP A 326 8.20 8.16 16.86
C TRP A 326 8.89 8.90 18.00
N ASP A 327 10.23 8.89 18.02
CA ASP A 327 11.05 9.70 18.93
C ASP A 327 11.23 11.10 18.34
N GLU A 328 10.54 12.08 18.90
CA GLU A 328 10.57 13.47 18.43
C GLU A 328 11.96 14.10 18.54
N ASN A 329 12.75 13.70 19.54
CA ASN A 329 14.04 14.32 19.84
C ASN A 329 15.12 13.85 18.86
N HIS A 330 15.11 12.55 18.55
CA HIS A 330 16.10 11.93 17.65
C HIS A 330 15.59 11.74 16.23
N ARG A 331 14.34 12.18 15.93
CA ARG A 331 13.67 12.09 14.63
C ARG A 331 13.77 10.69 13.99
N ARG A 332 13.44 9.66 14.77
CA ARG A 332 13.47 8.26 14.31
C ARG A 332 12.38 7.43 14.93
N LEU A 333 12.01 6.33 14.26
CA LEU A 333 11.15 5.34 14.88
C LEU A 333 11.94 4.47 15.86
N ILE A 334 11.31 4.12 16.97
CA ILE A 334 11.91 3.32 18.04
C ILE A 334 10.94 2.24 18.54
N SER A 335 11.51 1.24 19.21
CA SER A 335 10.74 0.20 19.91
C SER A 335 10.24 0.63 21.29
N PHE A 336 9.24 -0.08 21.81
CA PHE A 336 8.83 0.07 23.22
C PHE A 336 9.97 -0.18 24.21
N ARG A 337 10.99 -0.98 23.85
CA ARG A 337 12.15 -1.23 24.71
C ARG A 337 13.04 0.01 24.77
N GLU A 338 13.35 0.62 23.63
CA GLU A 338 14.14 1.84 23.54
C GLU A 338 13.43 3.01 24.23
N ALA A 339 12.11 3.17 24.03
CA ALA A 339 11.32 4.22 24.67
C ALA A 339 11.34 4.16 26.21
N ARG A 340 11.47 2.96 26.79
CA ARG A 340 11.66 2.75 28.25
C ARG A 340 13.07 3.13 28.69
N THR A 341 14.07 2.90 27.85
CA THR A 341 15.48 3.17 28.16
C THR A 341 15.75 4.68 28.12
N LEU A 342 15.15 5.39 27.17
CA LEU A 342 15.15 6.86 27.11
C LEU A 342 14.48 7.53 28.32
N ALA A 343 13.64 6.82 29.07
CA ALA A 343 13.04 7.34 30.30
C ALA A 343 13.96 7.19 31.53
N ALA A 344 14.98 6.34 31.44
CA ALA A 344 15.89 6.04 32.54
C ALA A 344 17.14 6.95 32.56
N VAL A 345 17.37 7.72 31.50
CA VAL A 345 18.46 8.71 31.42
C VAL A 345 17.88 10.07 31.79
N PRO A 346 18.27 10.70 32.91
CA PRO A 346 17.89 12.07 33.21
C PRO A 346 18.46 12.98 32.13
N VAL A 347 17.64 13.91 31.63
CA VAL A 347 18.15 15.04 30.85
C VAL A 347 18.94 15.91 31.83
N THR A 348 20.27 15.86 31.73
CA THR A 348 21.19 16.74 32.48
C THR A 348 21.24 18.11 31.86
#